data_AF-A0AAP9YAR8-F1
#
_entry.id   AF-A0AAP9YAR8-F1
#
_cell.length_a   1.000
_cell.length_b   1.000
_cell.length_c   1.000
_cell.angle_alpha   90.00
_cell.angle_beta   90.00
_cell.angle_gamma   90.00
#
_symmetry.space_group_name_H-M   'P 1'
#
loop_
_entity.id
_entity.type
_entity.pdbx_description
1 polymer ?
#
loop_
_entity_poly.entity_id
_entity_poly.type
_entity_poly.pdbx_seq_one_letter_code
_entity_poly.pdbx_strand_id
1 'polypeptide(L)'
;MTESKSEAMSNEAAEDLRLLYQVTCQDLAQFKQQQWQVSNYGLLLYGAIVGIAQLIRPISDKEAIILLFLIVIIIVSCVFCILKLEKSIKARRDRLKNVRGKLSKELESAWATQNKEPDSPAISNLLIAALSVGAGVVLWLVLCEFSI
;
A
#
# COMPACT_ATOMS: atom_id res chain seq x y z
N MET A 1 -48.09 -18.32 2.32
CA MET A 1 -47.05 -18.64 3.33
C MET A 1 -45.70 -18.97 2.69
N THR A 2 -45.67 -19.48 1.45
CA THR A 2 -44.46 -19.70 0.64
C THR A 2 -43.84 -18.43 0.05
N GLU A 3 -44.66 -17.44 -0.37
CA GLU A 3 -44.15 -16.14 -0.91
C GLU A 3 -43.41 -15.30 0.14
N SER A 4 -43.96 -15.16 1.36
CA SER A 4 -43.32 -14.42 2.46
C SER A 4 -41.94 -14.97 2.84
N LYS A 5 -41.72 -16.29 2.68
CA LYS A 5 -40.43 -16.93 2.98
C LYS A 5 -39.40 -16.70 1.86
N SER A 6 -39.87 -16.60 0.61
CA SER A 6 -39.04 -16.28 -0.56
C SER A 6 -38.57 -14.82 -0.55
N GLU A 7 -39.44 -13.88 -0.16
CA GLU A 7 -39.08 -12.46 -0.04
C GLU A 7 -38.12 -12.22 1.12
N ALA A 8 -38.30 -12.91 2.26
CA ALA A 8 -37.39 -12.82 3.39
C ALA A 8 -35.97 -13.33 3.04
N MET A 9 -35.86 -14.47 2.34
CA MET A 9 -34.58 -14.99 1.84
C MET A 9 -33.90 -14.04 0.85
N SER A 10 -34.68 -13.35 0.00
CA SER A 10 -34.15 -12.37 -0.94
C SER A 10 -33.58 -11.13 -0.25
N ASN A 11 -34.24 -10.66 0.82
CA ASN A 11 -33.78 -9.51 1.59
C ASN A 11 -32.53 -9.82 2.41
N GLU A 12 -32.46 -10.99 3.04
CA GLU A 12 -31.28 -11.44 3.80
C GLU A 12 -30.05 -11.58 2.88
N ALA A 13 -30.22 -12.19 1.69
CA ALA A 13 -29.14 -12.29 0.70
C ALA A 13 -28.66 -10.92 0.18
N ALA A 14 -29.56 -9.95 0.05
CA ALA A 14 -29.20 -8.59 -0.36
C ALA A 14 -28.44 -7.84 0.76
N GLU A 15 -28.81 -8.07 2.01
CA GLU A 15 -28.14 -7.51 3.19
C GLU A 15 -26.73 -8.09 3.36
N ASP A 16 -26.57 -9.41 3.24
CA ASP A 16 -25.27 -10.08 3.26
C ASP A 16 -24.34 -9.58 2.14
N LEU A 17 -24.89 -9.37 0.94
CA LEU A 17 -24.13 -8.86 -0.20
C LEU A 17 -23.67 -7.41 0.04
N ARG A 18 -24.52 -6.59 0.65
CA ARG A 18 -24.20 -5.21 1.04
C ARG A 18 -23.12 -5.16 2.13
N LEU A 19 -23.22 -6.03 3.14
CA LEU A 19 -22.21 -6.16 4.19
C LEU A 19 -20.86 -6.59 3.61
N LEU A 20 -20.84 -7.61 2.75
CA LEU A 20 -19.62 -8.07 2.09
C LEU A 20 -18.98 -6.98 1.23
N TYR A 21 -19.80 -6.20 0.52
CA TYR A 21 -19.35 -5.05 -0.24
C TYR A 21 -18.70 -3.99 0.66
N GLN A 22 -19.36 -3.59 1.74
CA GLN A 22 -18.88 -2.57 2.68
C GLN A 22 -17.55 -2.99 3.32
N VAL A 23 -17.46 -4.23 3.81
CA VAL A 23 -16.21 -4.78 4.38
C VAL A 23 -15.09 -4.77 3.34
N THR A 24 -15.37 -5.17 2.09
CA THR A 24 -14.36 -5.18 1.04
C THR A 24 -13.85 -3.79 0.68
N CYS A 25 -14.73 -2.78 0.67
CA CYS A 25 -14.34 -1.39 0.44
C CYS A 25 -13.48 -0.84 1.60
N GLN A 26 -13.85 -1.15 2.84
CA GLN A 26 -13.10 -0.74 4.02
C GLN A 26 -11.70 -1.39 4.05
N ASP A 27 -11.62 -2.69 3.79
CA ASP A 27 -10.34 -3.42 3.65
C ASP A 27 -9.44 -2.73 2.62
N LEU A 28 -10.00 -2.41 1.44
CA LEU A 28 -9.25 -1.80 0.34
C LEU A 28 -8.67 -0.43 0.73
N ALA A 29 -9.45 0.39 1.46
CA ALA A 29 -8.98 1.66 1.97
C ALA A 29 -7.85 1.49 3.00
N GLN A 30 -8.00 0.53 3.92
CA GLN A 30 -6.97 0.23 4.91
C GLN A 30 -5.65 -0.22 4.28
N PHE A 31 -5.68 -1.10 3.27
CA PHE A 31 -4.44 -1.53 2.60
C PHE A 31 -3.74 -0.40 1.86
N LYS A 32 -4.49 0.51 1.22
CA LYS A 32 -3.90 1.73 0.61
C LYS A 32 -3.29 2.65 1.66
N GLN A 33 -3.98 2.83 2.79
CA GLN A 33 -3.45 3.61 3.91
C GLN A 33 -2.15 2.99 4.45
N GLN A 34 -2.07 1.66 4.54
CA GLN A 34 -0.86 0.96 4.94
C GLN A 34 0.28 1.15 3.93
N GLN A 35 0.00 1.11 2.61
CA GLN A 35 1.03 1.40 1.59
C GLN A 35 1.62 2.81 1.78
N TRP A 36 0.76 3.80 2.01
CA TRP A 36 1.18 5.17 2.28
C TRP A 36 2.00 5.28 3.57
N GLN A 37 1.55 4.64 4.65
CA GLN A 37 2.26 4.63 5.93
C GLN A 37 3.65 3.99 5.82
N VAL A 38 3.77 2.85 5.13
CA VAL A 38 5.06 2.16 4.93
C VAL A 38 6.05 3.05 4.19
N SER A 39 5.60 3.77 3.14
CA SER A 39 6.45 4.71 2.42
C SER A 39 6.90 5.87 3.32
N ASN A 40 5.99 6.49 4.06
CA ASN A 40 6.34 7.60 4.95
C ASN A 40 7.30 7.18 6.07
N TYR A 41 7.06 6.04 6.70
CA TYR A 41 7.97 5.53 7.73
C TYR A 41 9.33 5.17 7.14
N GLY A 42 9.39 4.64 5.91
CA GLY A 42 10.65 4.44 5.20
C GLY A 42 11.45 5.74 5.01
N LEU A 43 10.78 6.81 4.56
CA LEU A 43 11.40 8.13 4.41
C LEU A 43 11.83 8.75 5.74
N LEU A 44 11.06 8.55 6.81
CA LEU A 44 11.45 9.01 8.15
C LEU A 44 12.69 8.27 8.66
N LEU A 45 12.79 6.96 8.42
CA LEU A 45 13.97 6.18 8.80
C LEU A 45 15.21 6.64 8.03
N TYR A 46 15.06 7.01 6.75
CA TYR A 46 16.12 7.64 5.97
C TYR A 46 16.58 8.96 6.60
N GLY A 47 15.65 9.83 7.00
CA GLY A 47 15.99 11.06 7.72
C GLY A 47 16.69 10.80 9.05
N ALA A 48 16.26 9.78 9.80
CA ALA A 48 16.90 9.38 11.05
C ALA A 48 18.34 8.88 10.84
N ILE A 49 18.60 8.11 9.79
CA ILE A 49 19.95 7.64 9.44
C ILE A 49 20.88 8.81 9.16
N VAL A 50 20.43 9.78 8.34
CA VAL A 50 21.22 11.00 8.07
C VAL A 50 21.47 11.79 9.35
N GLY A 51 20.45 11.95 10.21
CA GLY A 51 20.59 12.63 11.49
C GLY A 51 21.61 11.95 12.41
N ILE A 52 21.58 10.62 12.50
CA ILE A 52 22.56 9.84 13.28
C ILE A 52 23.96 10.01 12.71
N ALA A 53 24.12 9.90 11.38
CA ALA A 53 25.41 10.07 10.70
C ALA A 53 26.05 11.43 11.03
N GLN A 54 25.25 12.51 11.08
CA GLN A 54 25.72 13.85 11.44
C GLN A 54 26.14 13.98 12.91
N LEU A 55 25.51 13.24 13.82
CA LEU A 55 25.80 13.31 15.26
C LEU A 55 27.09 12.59 15.65
N ILE A 56 27.46 11.52 14.94
CA ILE A 56 28.62 10.67 15.27
C ILE A 56 29.89 11.08 14.52
N ARG A 57 29.89 12.20 13.80
CA ARG A 57 31.05 12.62 12.99
C ARG A 57 32.31 12.84 13.86
N PRO A 58 33.50 12.43 13.39
CA PRO A 58 33.76 11.73 12.12
C PRO A 58 33.36 10.25 12.16
N ILE A 59 32.75 9.77 11.07
CA ILE A 59 32.23 8.40 10.96
C ILE A 59 33.38 7.42 10.69
N SER A 60 33.47 6.35 11.47
CA SER A 60 34.42 5.26 11.22
C SER A 60 33.97 4.36 10.06
N ASP A 61 34.91 3.74 9.33
CA ASP A 61 34.64 2.75 8.27
C ASP A 61 33.59 1.69 8.67
N LYS A 62 33.66 1.22 9.93
CA LYS A 62 32.73 0.21 10.46
C LYS A 62 31.31 0.76 10.61
N GLU A 63 31.18 2.00 11.07
CA GLU A 63 29.89 2.68 11.25
C GLU A 63 29.26 2.97 9.88
N ALA A 64 30.07 3.40 8.90
CA ALA A 64 29.62 3.59 7.53
C ALA A 64 29.05 2.30 6.91
N ILE A 65 29.73 1.16 7.09
CA ILE A 65 29.25 -0.16 6.64
C ILE A 65 27.92 -0.53 7.31
N ILE A 66 27.78 -0.27 8.61
CA ILE A 66 26.54 -0.55 9.35
C ILE A 66 25.39 0.32 8.82
N LEU A 67 25.63 1.62 8.60
CA LEU A 67 24.61 2.55 8.06
C LEU A 67 24.19 2.14 6.65
N LEU A 68 25.14 1.75 5.79
CA LEU A 68 24.88 1.19 4.46
C LEU A 68 23.97 -0.04 4.53
N PHE A 69 24.30 -1.00 5.40
CA PHE A 69 23.52 -2.22 5.56
C PHE A 69 22.10 -1.94 6.07
N LEU A 70 21.95 -0.97 6.99
CA LEU A 70 20.64 -0.53 7.47
C LEU A 70 19.79 0.08 6.35
N ILE A 71 20.35 0.94 5.49
CA ILE A 71 19.64 1.51 4.34
C ILE A 71 19.11 0.39 3.43
N VAL A 72 19.96 -0.61 3.13
CA VAL A 72 19.59 -1.76 2.30
C VAL A 72 18.46 -2.57 2.94
N ILE A 73 18.52 -2.85 4.25
CA ILE A 73 17.45 -3.55 4.95
C ILE A 73 16.13 -2.77 4.88
N ILE A 74 16.18 -1.45 5.09
CA ILE A 74 14.98 -0.60 5.08
C ILE A 74 14.34 -0.61 3.70
N ILE A 75 15.10 -0.36 2.62
CA ILE A 75 14.53 -0.34 1.27
C ILE A 75 13.93 -1.71 0.90
N VAL A 76 14.66 -2.80 1.17
CA VAL A 76 14.16 -4.16 0.88
C VAL A 76 12.88 -4.45 1.65
N SER A 77 12.82 -4.08 2.93
CA SER A 77 11.65 -4.29 3.79
C SER A 77 10.44 -3.48 3.32
N CYS A 78 10.63 -2.19 3.01
CA CYS A 78 9.56 -1.31 2.52
C CYS A 78 9.03 -1.79 1.16
N VAL A 79 9.92 -2.13 0.21
CA VAL A 79 9.52 -2.65 -1.11
C VAL A 79 8.76 -3.97 -0.96
N PHE A 80 9.27 -4.90 -0.15
CA PHE A 80 8.59 -6.17 0.12
C PHE A 80 7.18 -5.96 0.68
N CYS A 81 7.02 -5.07 1.68
CA CYS A 81 5.71 -4.73 2.23
C CYS A 81 4.77 -4.14 1.18
N ILE A 82 5.22 -3.17 0.38
CA ILE A 82 4.40 -2.54 -0.68
C ILE A 82 3.93 -3.58 -1.69
N LEU A 83 4.82 -4.48 -2.14
CA LEU A 83 4.47 -5.55 -3.08
C LEU A 83 3.47 -6.55 -2.49
N LYS A 84 3.62 -6.91 -1.22
CA LYS A 84 2.66 -7.79 -0.51
C LYS A 84 1.29 -7.13 -0.38
N LEU A 85 1.26 -5.83 -0.09
CA LEU A 85 0.04 -5.03 -0.02
C LEU A 85 -0.63 -4.90 -1.40
N GLU A 86 0.15 -4.70 -2.47
CA GLU A 86 -0.37 -4.62 -3.84
C GLU A 86 -1.07 -5.92 -4.25
N LYS A 87 -0.46 -7.09 -3.96
CA LYS A 87 -1.09 -8.40 -4.19
C LYS A 87 -2.39 -8.54 -3.41
N SER A 88 -2.41 -8.06 -2.16
CA SER A 88 -3.58 -8.09 -1.28
C SER A 88 -4.73 -7.19 -1.78
N ILE A 89 -4.39 -6.00 -2.30
CA ILE A 89 -5.30 -5.05 -2.93
C ILE A 89 -5.89 -5.64 -4.19
N LYS A 90 -5.05 -6.25 -5.06
CA LYS A 90 -5.50 -6.89 -6.29
C LYS A 90 -6.53 -7.98 -6.03
N ALA A 91 -6.24 -8.91 -5.13
CA ALA A 91 -7.16 -10.00 -4.76
C ALA A 91 -8.53 -9.48 -4.28
N ARG A 92 -8.54 -8.40 -3.49
CA ARG A 92 -9.77 -7.80 -2.95
C ARG A 92 -10.52 -6.97 -3.98
N ARG A 93 -9.82 -6.28 -4.88
CA ARG A 93 -10.42 -5.64 -6.05
C ARG A 93 -11.12 -6.66 -6.94
N ASP A 94 -10.52 -7.82 -7.15
CA ASP A 94 -11.13 -8.90 -7.94
C ASP A 94 -12.37 -9.47 -7.23
N ARG A 95 -12.31 -9.68 -5.89
CA ARG A 95 -13.49 -10.01 -5.08
C ARG A 95 -14.60 -8.95 -5.22
N LEU A 96 -14.24 -7.66 -5.14
CA LEU A 96 -15.19 -6.56 -5.25
C LEU A 96 -15.85 -6.50 -6.64
N LYS A 97 -15.09 -6.76 -7.71
CA LYS A 97 -15.64 -6.86 -9.08
C LYS A 97 -16.65 -8.01 -9.18
N ASN A 98 -16.33 -9.17 -8.59
CA ASN A 98 -17.23 -10.33 -8.59
C ASN A 98 -18.50 -10.10 -7.78
N VAL A 99 -18.40 -9.42 -6.63
CA VAL A 99 -19.57 -9.02 -5.82
C VAL A 99 -20.41 -7.98 -6.55
N ARG A 100 -19.76 -7.00 -7.19
CA ARG A 100 -20.43 -5.94 -7.93
C ARG A 100 -21.29 -6.48 -9.08
N GLY A 101 -20.81 -7.48 -9.82
CA GLY A 101 -21.59 -8.10 -10.90
C GLY A 101 -22.85 -8.86 -10.44
N LYS A 102 -23.05 -9.01 -9.13
CA LYS A 102 -24.24 -9.65 -8.53
C LYS A 102 -25.22 -8.65 -7.91
N LEU A 103 -24.89 -7.35 -7.89
CA LEU A 103 -25.79 -6.30 -7.41
C LEU A 103 -26.89 -6.00 -8.44
N SER A 104 -27.96 -5.33 -8.02
CA SER A 104 -29.06 -4.96 -8.91
C SER A 104 -28.58 -4.06 -10.06
N LYS A 105 -29.23 -4.17 -11.21
CA LYS A 105 -28.90 -3.37 -12.41
C LYS A 105 -29.02 -1.86 -12.18
N GLU A 106 -29.90 -1.45 -11.26
CA GLU A 106 -30.06 -0.04 -10.84
C GLU A 106 -28.84 0.46 -10.06
N LEU A 107 -28.28 -0.36 -9.17
CA LEU A 107 -27.03 -0.03 -8.48
C LEU A 107 -25.84 -0.04 -9.43
N GLU A 108 -25.82 -0.99 -10.37
CA GLU A 108 -24.77 -1.06 -11.38
C GLU A 108 -24.76 0.18 -12.28
N SER A 109 -25.93 0.66 -12.72
CA SER A 109 -26.06 1.86 -13.56
C SER A 109 -25.71 3.14 -12.78
N ALA A 110 -26.14 3.27 -11.52
CA ALA A 110 -25.75 4.39 -10.65
C ALA A 110 -24.23 4.46 -10.40
N TRP A 111 -23.52 3.33 -10.52
CA TRP A 111 -22.08 3.22 -10.29
C TRP A 111 -21.25 3.10 -11.57
N ALA A 112 -21.87 3.11 -12.76
CA ALA A 112 -21.18 3.01 -14.03
C ALA A 112 -20.49 4.36 -14.35
N THR A 113 -19.29 4.58 -13.82
CA THR A 113 -18.43 5.69 -14.21
C THR A 113 -17.65 5.33 -15.48
N GLN A 114 -17.65 6.23 -16.46
CA GLN A 114 -17.03 6.05 -17.79
C GLN A 114 -15.51 5.85 -17.76
N ASN A 115 -14.82 6.29 -16.70
CA ASN A 115 -13.37 6.20 -16.59
C ASN A 115 -12.99 5.33 -15.40
N LYS A 116 -12.73 4.05 -15.68
CA LYS A 116 -12.25 3.08 -14.70
C LYS A 116 -10.86 2.62 -15.11
N GLU A 117 -9.92 3.56 -15.17
CA GLU A 117 -8.53 3.17 -15.39
C GLU A 117 -8.05 2.31 -14.20
N PRO A 118 -7.31 1.22 -14.47
CA PRO A 118 -6.76 0.41 -13.41
C PRO A 118 -5.57 1.14 -12.76
N ASP A 119 -5.83 1.99 -11.78
CA ASP A 119 -4.82 2.69 -10.94
C ASP A 119 -3.81 1.77 -10.22
N SER A 120 -3.93 0.45 -10.36
CA SER A 120 -3.36 -0.54 -9.44
C SER A 120 -1.82 -0.55 -9.40
N PRO A 121 -1.10 -0.84 -10.51
CA PRO A 121 0.35 -0.92 -10.41
C PRO A 121 1.01 0.46 -10.35
N ALA A 122 0.38 1.51 -10.89
CA ALA A 122 0.99 2.83 -11.05
C ALA A 122 1.35 3.47 -9.70
N ILE A 123 0.42 3.43 -8.73
CA ILE A 123 0.64 4.04 -7.40
C ILE A 123 1.72 3.28 -6.63
N SER A 124 1.65 1.94 -6.59
CA SER A 124 2.64 1.12 -5.91
C SER A 124 4.04 1.29 -6.52
N ASN A 125 4.14 1.39 -7.85
CA ASN A 125 5.41 1.66 -8.53
C ASN A 125 5.93 3.07 -8.23
N LEU A 126 5.05 4.08 -8.15
CA LEU A 126 5.42 5.44 -7.77
C LEU A 126 6.00 5.48 -6.35
N LEU A 127 5.36 4.78 -5.40
CA LEU A 127 5.84 4.70 -4.02
C LEU A 127 7.19 3.98 -3.91
N ILE A 128 7.38 2.90 -4.67
CA ILE A 128 8.69 2.21 -4.75
C ILE A 128 9.74 3.14 -5.34
N ALA A 129 9.44 3.84 -6.43
CA ALA A 129 10.36 4.78 -7.06
C ALA A 129 10.77 5.90 -6.09
N ALA A 130 9.81 6.47 -5.35
CA ALA A 130 10.09 7.48 -4.32
C ALA A 130 11.02 6.96 -3.23
N LEU A 131 10.82 5.72 -2.76
CA LEU A 131 11.71 5.07 -1.79
C LEU A 131 13.10 4.82 -2.36
N SER A 132 13.21 4.36 -3.60
CA SER A 132 14.50 4.14 -4.27
C SER A 132 15.29 5.43 -4.44
N VAL A 133 14.63 6.52 -4.84
CA VAL A 133 15.27 7.84 -4.93
C VAL A 133 15.72 8.30 -3.54
N GLY A 134 14.86 8.18 -2.52
CA GLY A 134 15.21 8.53 -1.14
C GLY A 134 16.43 7.75 -0.62
N ALA A 135 16.48 6.44 -0.86
CA ALA A 135 17.63 5.62 -0.49
C ALA A 135 18.90 6.06 -1.22
N GLY A 136 18.82 6.34 -2.52
CA GLY A 136 19.94 6.84 -3.32
C GLY A 136 20.50 8.17 -2.78
N VAL A 137 19.62 9.10 -2.39
CA VAL A 137 20.02 10.37 -1.78
C VAL A 137 20.72 10.14 -0.44
N VAL A 138 20.19 9.28 0.43
CA VAL A 138 20.84 8.99 1.72
C VAL A 138 22.19 8.29 1.53
N LEU A 139 22.27 7.33 0.62
CA LEU A 139 23.52 6.65 0.28
C LEU A 139 24.58 7.65 -0.20
N TRP A 140 24.19 8.55 -1.11
CA TRP A 140 25.06 9.61 -1.59
C TRP A 140 25.57 10.50 -0.46
N LEU A 141 24.69 10.93 0.44
CA LEU A 141 25.07 11.77 1.58
C LEU A 141 26.07 11.05 2.51
N VAL A 142 25.80 9.80 2.87
CA VAL A 142 26.68 9.00 3.73
C VAL A 142 28.05 8.75 3.07
N LEU A 143 28.09 8.50 1.76
CA LEU A 143 29.35 8.26 1.03
C LEU A 143 30.16 9.53 0.76
N CYS A 144 29.50 10.67 0.51
CA CYS A 144 30.18 11.95 0.40
C CYS A 144 30.85 12.34 1.72
N GLU A 145 30.19 12.08 2.85
CA GLU A 145 30.78 12.31 4.18
C GLU A 145 31.95 11.38 4.48
N PHE A 146 32.00 10.20 3.86
CA PHE A 146 33.13 9.28 3.98
C PHE A 146 34.36 9.71 3.15
N SER A 147 34.16 10.49 2.09
CA SER A 147 35.23 10.88 1.15
C SER A 147 35.93 12.20 1.50
N ILE A 148 35.52 12.86 2.59
CA ILE A 148 36.08 14.13 3.10
C ILE A 148 36.87 13.84 4.38
#